data_AF-A0AA39HBT3-F1
#
_entry.id   AF-A0AA39HBT3-F1
#
_cell.length_a   1.000
_cell.length_b   1.000
_cell.length_c   1.000
_cell.angle_alpha   90.00
_cell.angle_beta   90.00
_cell.angle_gamma   90.00
#
_symmetry.space_group_name_H-M   'P 1'
#
loop_
_entity.id
_entity.type
_entity.pdbx_description
1 polymer ?
#
loop_
_entity_poly.entity_id
_entity_poly.type
_entity_poly.pdbx_seq_one_letter_code
_entity_poly.pdbx_strand_id
1 'polypeptide(L)'
;MNRNVDHTQPKRRPILRPNASTVGSKNSLLITVKTAPDRVKHSRLFLVARVLVPWSYYHVTFFHFRRGSAFRFGITVAPLLLLLYALGLLDRFFERSFDREFEWPPYIDIREYVVNKLLHNKSSSTIGSVYLFENDWALSRPLISPYCNASTVGSKNSLLIIVKTAPDRVKNRQAIRSTWASPVFSQHGGFDIRTIFVMGSSPSNADLLRQESKDYGDLLVGKFIDGYRNNTRKFIQSIGYAHDYCNRNVPHVKYNVPYVLLVDDDYLISIPNLIAEVKKFAPHERLYTGWRFDSSPFRFVFHKHRVSLSNYPFDRYPPYVSAGAVLLTHQTVREFYHAIEYVRQYPYDDVYAGILAYMLGIYVRHNERFQFWGSGVPLSEIGSVVAIHELAFMGADTPENAAATSSAEKLLKTDDLSALREGEIFVDEHGKKYRVKKTIMPHYSSAGPHGMGDPDDRTLRRIEADVIIPNRMNKQIEQVDCKELRMGLIECLREYGAVKGFNQCKAELALFNECKAERFHDIGFRQRMTDEYLAERSEARRTGMTTKERRLEEFRQWKAQNPEK
;
A
#
# COMPACT_ATOMS: atom_id res chain seq x y z
N MET A 1 19.74 65.25 6.46
CA MET A 1 20.12 65.61 7.84
C MET A 1 19.76 64.41 8.72
N ASN A 2 20.67 63.46 8.96
CA ASN A 2 21.64 63.44 10.07
C ASN A 2 21.01 63.63 11.46
N ARG A 3 20.84 62.56 12.26
CA ARG A 3 21.85 62.10 13.24
C ARG A 3 21.42 60.83 13.98
N ASN A 4 22.44 59.99 14.20
CA ASN A 4 22.54 58.82 15.06
C ASN A 4 22.47 59.16 16.57
N VAL A 5 22.36 58.09 17.38
CA VAL A 5 23.14 57.72 18.60
C VAL A 5 22.17 57.08 19.63
N ASP A 6 22.49 56.10 20.47
CA ASP A 6 23.28 54.86 20.45
C ASP A 6 22.98 54.15 21.80
N HIS A 7 23.17 52.83 21.85
CA HIS A 7 23.45 51.96 23.00
C HIS A 7 22.63 51.98 24.32
N THR A 8 22.15 50.79 24.73
CA THR A 8 22.78 50.00 25.83
C THR A 8 22.14 48.61 26.03
N GLN A 9 22.98 47.57 26.06
CA GLN A 9 22.67 46.21 26.53
C GLN A 9 22.99 46.06 28.03
N PRO A 10 22.52 44.97 28.69
CA PRO A 10 23.22 44.41 29.84
C PRO A 10 23.71 42.96 29.62
N LYS A 11 25.04 42.85 29.51
CA LYS A 11 26.01 41.97 30.20
C LYS A 11 25.63 40.51 30.57
N ARG A 12 26.39 39.58 29.97
CA ARG A 12 26.77 38.24 30.49
C ARG A 12 27.82 38.33 31.61
N ARG A 13 27.91 37.29 32.46
CA ARG A 13 29.14 36.82 33.17
C ARG A 13 28.97 35.37 33.71
N PRO A 14 30.03 34.62 34.10
CA PRO A 14 30.56 33.55 33.22
C PRO A 14 31.03 32.22 33.90
N ILE A 15 31.47 31.27 33.07
CA ILE A 15 32.57 30.25 33.23
C ILE A 15 32.48 29.18 34.35
N LEU A 16 32.63 27.91 33.95
CA LEU A 16 33.70 26.99 34.42
C LEU A 16 33.88 25.79 33.47
N ARG A 17 35.04 25.72 32.83
CA ARG A 17 35.66 24.51 32.24
C ARG A 17 36.66 23.95 33.27
N PRO A 18 37.00 22.66 33.22
CA PRO A 18 38.32 22.20 33.66
C PRO A 18 39.25 22.00 32.46
N ASN A 19 40.52 22.32 32.73
CA ASN A 19 41.65 22.41 31.82
C ASN A 19 42.26 21.05 31.43
N ALA A 20 42.99 21.10 30.32
CA ALA A 20 44.09 20.19 30.00
C ALA A 20 45.43 20.88 30.33
N SER A 21 46.39 20.13 30.89
CA SER A 21 47.86 20.35 30.91
C SER A 21 48.45 19.27 31.85
N THR A 22 49.58 18.57 31.65
CA THR A 22 50.75 18.72 30.77
C THR A 22 51.68 17.50 30.98
N VAL A 23 52.25 16.98 29.89
CA VAL A 23 53.67 16.62 29.63
C VAL A 23 54.52 15.80 30.65
N GLY A 24 55.17 14.75 30.11
CA GLY A 24 56.43 14.14 30.60
C GLY A 24 56.62 12.68 30.15
N SER A 25 57.06 12.38 28.91
CA SER A 25 58.45 12.12 28.47
C SER A 25 59.19 10.91 29.09
N LYS A 26 59.44 9.92 28.20
CA LYS A 26 60.57 8.96 28.11
C LYS A 26 60.63 7.75 29.08
N ASN A 27 60.43 6.54 28.54
CA ASN A 27 61.56 5.69 28.16
C ASN A 27 61.17 4.53 27.22
N SER A 28 62.14 4.22 26.37
CA SER A 28 62.26 3.27 25.27
C SER A 28 62.47 1.80 25.69
N LEU A 29 62.43 0.93 24.66
CA LEU A 29 62.77 -0.52 24.54
C LEU A 29 61.52 -1.43 24.45
N LEU A 30 61.39 -2.38 23.52
CA LEU A 30 62.30 -2.95 22.53
C LEU A 30 61.46 -3.58 21.39
N ILE A 31 61.99 -3.53 20.19
CA ILE A 31 61.49 -4.15 18.96
C ILE A 31 61.53 -5.68 19.09
N THR A 32 60.48 -6.37 18.64
CA THR A 32 60.65 -7.68 17.98
C THR A 32 59.53 -7.92 16.98
N VAL A 33 59.84 -7.58 15.74
CA VAL A 33 59.15 -8.06 14.54
C VAL A 33 59.54 -9.53 14.35
N LYS A 34 58.55 -10.42 14.22
CA LYS A 34 58.73 -11.72 13.56
C LYS A 34 57.77 -11.82 12.38
N THR A 35 58.33 -11.51 11.22
CA THR A 35 57.88 -11.94 9.90
C THR A 35 57.98 -13.46 9.74
N ALA A 36 57.09 -14.04 8.91
CA ALA A 36 57.34 -15.04 7.85
C ALA A 36 56.10 -15.98 7.67
N PRO A 37 55.99 -16.79 6.59
CA PRO A 37 55.47 -16.33 5.30
C PRO A 37 54.45 -17.29 4.63
N ASP A 38 53.71 -16.73 3.69
CA ASP A 38 53.25 -17.21 2.36
C ASP A 38 53.21 -18.70 1.93
N ARG A 39 52.15 -18.99 1.14
CA ARG A 39 51.85 -20.13 0.22
C ARG A 39 51.43 -21.45 0.90
N VAL A 40 50.50 -22.28 0.39
CA VAL A 40 50.35 -22.86 -0.97
C VAL A 40 48.92 -23.38 -1.20
N LYS A 41 48.56 -23.45 -2.49
CA LYS A 41 47.41 -24.02 -3.19
C LYS A 41 46.99 -25.48 -2.84
N HIS A 42 45.78 -25.79 -3.34
CA HIS A 42 45.32 -27.05 -3.97
C HIS A 42 44.67 -28.18 -3.11
N SER A 43 43.34 -28.29 -3.29
CA SER A 43 42.59 -29.46 -3.79
C SER A 43 42.56 -30.83 -3.06
N ARG A 44 41.31 -31.31 -2.96
CA ARG A 44 40.80 -32.71 -3.01
C ARG A 44 40.74 -33.56 -1.72
N LEU A 45 39.53 -34.11 -1.53
CA LEU A 45 39.15 -35.45 -1.06
C LEU A 45 40.01 -36.13 0.01
N PHE A 46 39.40 -36.45 1.16
CA PHE A 46 39.61 -37.72 1.90
C PHE A 46 38.28 -38.05 2.60
N LEU A 47 37.57 -39.11 2.22
CA LEU A 47 37.80 -40.54 2.46
C LEU A 47 37.78 -40.90 3.95
N VAL A 48 36.74 -41.67 4.29
CA VAL A 48 36.43 -42.27 5.59
C VAL A 48 37.52 -43.25 6.01
N ALA A 49 38.03 -43.12 7.24
CA ALA A 49 38.80 -44.16 7.91
C ALA A 49 38.28 -44.40 9.32
N ARG A 50 37.97 -45.67 9.58
CA ARG A 50 37.51 -46.28 10.82
C ARG A 50 38.47 -46.01 11.98
N VAL A 51 37.94 -45.64 13.14
CA VAL A 51 38.58 -45.87 14.44
C VAL A 51 37.72 -46.87 15.22
N LEU A 52 38.29 -48.05 15.44
CA LEU A 52 37.78 -49.07 16.35
C LEU A 52 38.21 -48.69 17.77
N VAL A 53 37.24 -48.60 18.70
CA VAL A 53 37.49 -48.65 20.16
C VAL A 53 36.49 -49.63 20.76
N PRO A 54 36.89 -50.48 21.73
CA PRO A 54 36.20 -51.72 22.05
C PRO A 54 34.96 -51.53 22.91
N TRP A 55 33.95 -52.34 22.59
CA TRP A 55 32.81 -52.66 23.45
C TRP A 55 33.26 -53.22 24.79
N SER A 56 32.90 -52.56 25.89
CA SER A 56 32.34 -53.22 27.08
C SER A 56 31.98 -52.19 28.15
N TYR A 57 30.84 -52.45 28.82
CA TYR A 57 30.30 -51.71 29.97
C TYR A 57 29.75 -50.31 29.74
N TYR A 58 28.51 -50.24 29.24
CA TYR A 58 27.43 -49.53 29.93
C TYR A 58 26.11 -50.25 29.63
N HIS A 59 25.42 -50.65 30.69
CA HIS A 59 24.07 -51.20 30.67
C HIS A 59 23.14 -50.25 29.92
N VAL A 60 22.75 -50.61 28.69
CA VAL A 60 21.63 -49.99 27.99
C VAL A 60 20.35 -50.55 28.61
N THR A 61 19.71 -49.78 29.48
CA THR A 61 18.25 -49.87 29.62
C THR A 61 17.66 -49.51 28.27
N PHE A 62 17.44 -50.52 27.45
CA PHE A 62 16.72 -50.43 26.19
C PHE A 62 15.30 -49.99 26.53
N PHE A 63 15.01 -48.70 26.42
CA PHE A 63 13.66 -48.26 26.14
C PHE A 63 13.28 -48.93 24.82
N HIS A 64 12.48 -49.98 24.89
CA HIS A 64 11.79 -50.56 23.75
C HIS A 64 10.83 -49.50 23.17
N PHE A 65 11.37 -48.54 22.43
CA PHE A 65 10.57 -47.63 21.63
C PHE A 65 10.06 -48.46 20.45
N ARG A 66 8.82 -48.96 20.60
CA ARG A 66 8.11 -49.76 19.59
C ARG A 66 8.34 -49.15 18.21
N ARG A 67 8.93 -49.93 17.30
CA ARG A 67 9.23 -49.57 15.89
C ARG A 67 8.00 -49.03 15.13
N GLY A 68 6.79 -49.38 15.57
CA GLY A 68 5.52 -48.84 15.05
C GLY A 68 5.16 -47.43 15.50
N SER A 69 5.69 -46.94 16.63
CA SER A 69 5.38 -45.60 17.17
C SER A 69 6.16 -44.50 16.45
N ALA A 70 7.44 -44.71 16.12
CA ALA A 70 8.24 -43.77 15.32
C ALA A 70 7.70 -43.60 13.89
N PHE A 71 7.20 -44.69 13.29
CA PHE A 71 6.55 -44.67 11.98
C PHE A 71 5.21 -43.88 12.01
N ARG A 72 4.39 -44.08 13.05
CA ARG A 72 3.15 -43.32 13.27
C ARG A 72 3.39 -41.84 13.59
N PHE A 73 4.47 -41.51 14.29
CA PHE A 73 4.89 -40.13 14.54
C PHE A 73 5.32 -39.43 13.24
N GLY A 74 6.07 -40.13 12.37
CA GLY A 74 6.44 -39.61 11.04
C GLY A 74 5.24 -39.34 10.12
N ILE A 75 4.21 -40.20 10.15
CA ILE A 75 2.99 -40.05 9.34
C ILE A 75 2.13 -38.85 9.76
N THR A 76 2.22 -38.41 11.02
CA THR A 76 1.39 -37.30 11.54
C THR A 76 2.14 -35.98 11.61
N VAL A 77 3.42 -36.01 12.00
CA VAL A 77 4.25 -34.81 12.16
C VAL A 77 4.70 -34.24 10.80
N ALA A 78 5.06 -35.08 9.83
CA ALA A 78 5.52 -34.57 8.54
C ALA A 78 4.43 -33.80 7.77
N PRO A 79 3.17 -34.29 7.66
CA PRO A 79 2.09 -33.52 7.05
C PRO A 79 1.77 -32.24 7.82
N LEU A 80 1.84 -32.26 9.15
CA LEU A 80 1.64 -31.08 9.97
C LEU A 80 2.73 -30.03 9.71
N LEU A 81 4.01 -30.42 9.69
CA LEU A 81 5.12 -29.51 9.37
C LEU A 81 5.00 -28.96 7.94
N LEU A 82 4.61 -29.79 6.98
CA LEU A 82 4.32 -29.33 5.61
C LEU A 82 3.16 -28.35 5.57
N LEU A 83 2.10 -28.58 6.34
CA LEU A 83 0.97 -27.66 6.45
C LEU A 83 1.40 -26.34 7.11
N LEU A 84 2.15 -26.38 8.21
CA LEU A 84 2.67 -25.18 8.87
C LEU A 84 3.63 -24.39 7.96
N TYR A 85 4.46 -25.09 7.18
CA TYR A 85 5.29 -24.46 6.15
C TYR A 85 4.42 -23.83 5.05
N ALA A 86 3.43 -24.55 4.53
CA ALA A 86 2.52 -24.07 3.50
C ALA A 86 1.75 -22.83 3.94
N LEU A 87 1.30 -22.80 5.20
CA LEU A 87 0.65 -21.66 5.84
C LEU A 87 1.62 -20.50 6.14
N GLY A 88 2.93 -20.70 5.98
CA GLY A 88 3.98 -19.71 6.28
C GLY A 88 4.26 -19.53 7.77
N LEU A 89 3.65 -20.36 8.64
CA LEU A 89 3.82 -20.27 10.10
C LEU A 89 5.23 -20.67 10.53
N LEU A 90 5.87 -21.61 9.84
CA LEU A 90 7.27 -21.94 10.12
C LEU A 90 8.21 -20.77 9.81
N ASP A 91 7.98 -20.04 8.72
CA ASP A 91 8.80 -18.89 8.37
C ASP A 91 8.71 -17.81 9.46
N ARG A 92 7.51 -17.57 10.03
CA ARG A 92 7.29 -16.61 11.13
C ARG A 92 8.17 -16.86 12.36
N PHE A 93 8.49 -18.11 12.68
CA PHE A 93 9.35 -18.44 13.82
C PHE A 93 10.82 -18.07 13.61
N PHE A 94 11.26 -17.98 12.35
CA PHE A 94 12.66 -17.68 11.99
C PHE A 94 12.81 -16.27 11.40
N GLU A 95 11.77 -15.44 11.48
CA GLU A 95 11.87 -14.02 11.14
C GLU A 95 12.77 -13.28 12.14
N ARG A 96 13.60 -12.38 11.62
CA ARG A 96 14.35 -11.40 12.40
C ARG A 96 13.49 -10.19 12.68
N SER A 97 13.70 -9.53 13.82
CA SER A 97 12.91 -8.35 14.16
C SER A 97 13.38 -7.14 13.35
N PHE A 98 12.49 -6.55 12.56
CA PHE A 98 12.78 -5.33 11.81
C PHE A 98 13.26 -4.20 12.75
N ASP A 99 12.56 -3.96 13.86
CA ASP A 99 12.85 -2.84 14.75
C ASP A 99 14.23 -2.91 15.43
N ARG A 100 14.77 -4.12 15.60
CA ARG A 100 16.03 -4.34 16.32
C ARG A 100 17.20 -4.67 15.41
N GLU A 101 16.95 -5.32 14.29
CA GLU A 101 17.97 -6.01 13.51
C GLU A 101 17.97 -5.63 12.02
N PHE A 102 17.10 -4.72 11.58
CA PHE A 102 17.00 -4.41 10.16
C PHE A 102 18.34 -3.91 9.59
N GLU A 103 18.82 -4.66 8.60
CA GLU A 103 20.02 -4.36 7.84
C GLU A 103 19.77 -4.79 6.38
N TRP A 104 20.34 -4.03 5.44
CA TRP A 104 20.21 -4.35 4.03
C TRP A 104 21.55 -4.18 3.31
N PRO A 105 21.92 -5.08 2.37
CA PRO A 105 23.18 -4.96 1.66
C PRO A 105 23.30 -3.58 0.97
N PRO A 106 24.43 -2.89 1.16
CA PRO A 106 25.75 -3.48 1.41
C PRO A 106 26.23 -3.44 2.88
N TYR A 107 25.34 -3.27 3.86
CA TYR A 107 25.67 -3.27 5.30
C TYR A 107 26.64 -2.14 5.74
N ILE A 108 26.44 -0.95 5.16
CA ILE A 108 27.18 0.27 5.50
C ILE A 108 26.20 1.43 5.72
N ASP A 109 26.68 2.53 6.30
CA ASP A 109 25.91 3.77 6.37
C ASP A 109 25.84 4.45 4.99
N ILE A 110 24.76 4.15 4.27
CA ILE A 110 24.48 4.73 2.95
C ILE A 110 24.23 6.24 3.04
N ARG A 111 23.67 6.72 4.15
CA ARG A 111 23.37 8.15 4.31
C ARG A 111 24.65 8.96 4.36
N GLU A 112 25.62 8.55 5.16
CA GLU A 112 26.93 9.21 5.23
C GLU A 112 27.59 9.25 3.85
N TYR A 113 27.56 8.12 3.13
CA TYR A 113 28.11 8.03 1.79
C TYR A 113 27.45 9.00 0.81
N VAL A 114 26.12 9.01 0.75
CA VAL A 114 25.35 9.88 -0.15
C VAL A 114 25.61 11.35 0.18
N VAL A 115 25.65 11.72 1.45
CA VAL A 115 25.98 13.09 1.88
C VAL A 115 27.38 13.49 1.42
N ASN A 116 28.39 12.63 1.64
CA ASN A 116 29.76 12.91 1.20
C ASN A 116 29.86 13.04 -0.33
N LYS A 117 29.16 12.18 -1.08
CA LYS A 117 29.12 12.25 -2.56
C LYS A 117 28.46 13.55 -3.04
N LEU A 118 27.37 13.96 -2.41
CA LEU A 118 26.65 15.20 -2.73
C LEU A 118 27.45 16.47 -2.39
N LEU A 119 28.23 16.46 -1.29
CA LEU A 119 29.00 17.63 -0.82
C LEU A 119 30.36 17.78 -1.51
N HIS A 120 31.09 16.70 -1.70
CA HIS A 120 32.50 16.76 -2.10
C HIS A 120 32.75 16.33 -3.55
N ASN A 121 31.73 15.83 -4.27
CA ASN A 121 31.87 15.24 -5.61
C ASN A 121 33.05 14.25 -5.71
N LYS A 122 33.44 13.67 -4.57
CA LYS A 122 34.51 12.68 -4.48
C LYS A 122 33.81 11.33 -4.45
N SER A 123 34.06 10.52 -5.46
CA SER A 123 33.96 9.08 -5.35
C SER A 123 34.93 8.68 -4.23
N SER A 124 34.42 8.48 -3.00
CA SER A 124 35.27 8.05 -1.90
C SER A 124 35.94 6.74 -2.32
N SER A 125 37.23 6.80 -2.59
CA SER A 125 38.09 5.73 -3.09
C SER A 125 38.37 4.65 -2.04
N THR A 126 37.50 4.52 -1.05
CA THR A 126 37.67 3.68 0.14
C THR A 126 36.57 2.65 0.36
N ILE A 127 35.64 2.47 -0.59
CA ILE A 127 34.81 1.25 -0.63
C ILE A 127 35.45 0.29 -1.63
N GLY A 128 36.40 -0.50 -1.14
CA GLY A 128 36.85 -1.69 -1.85
C GLY A 128 35.69 -2.67 -2.03
N SER A 129 35.35 -2.98 -3.27
CA SER A 129 34.68 -4.21 -3.71
C SER A 129 33.17 -4.42 -3.56
N VAL A 130 32.34 -3.46 -3.13
CA VAL A 130 30.87 -3.64 -3.20
C VAL A 130 30.25 -2.80 -4.31
N TYR A 131 30.80 -2.92 -5.52
CA TYR A 131 30.12 -2.47 -6.73
C TYR A 131 29.08 -3.53 -7.11
N LEU A 132 27.80 -3.21 -6.91
CA LEU A 132 26.73 -4.00 -7.49
C LEU A 132 26.64 -3.63 -8.97
N PHE A 133 27.27 -4.44 -9.82
CA PHE A 133 27.26 -4.28 -11.29
C PHE A 133 25.85 -4.06 -11.85
N GLU A 134 24.83 -4.63 -11.20
CA GLU A 134 23.44 -4.46 -11.58
C GLU A 134 22.87 -3.03 -11.41
N ASN A 135 23.53 -2.17 -10.64
CA ASN A 135 23.13 -0.81 -10.32
C ASN A 135 23.96 0.25 -11.05
N ASP A 136 24.85 -0.16 -11.96
CA ASP A 136 25.70 0.78 -12.70
C ASP A 136 24.87 1.61 -13.69
N TRP A 137 24.82 2.93 -13.46
CA TRP A 137 24.16 3.89 -14.32
C TRP A 137 24.69 3.91 -15.77
N ALA A 138 25.95 3.50 -15.98
CA ALA A 138 26.54 3.37 -17.31
C ALA A 138 25.96 2.20 -18.09
N LEU A 139 25.58 1.12 -17.39
CA LEU A 139 25.00 -0.09 -17.97
C LEU A 139 23.47 -0.02 -18.05
N SER A 140 22.84 0.81 -17.23
CA SER A 140 21.40 1.01 -17.20
C SER A 140 20.89 1.99 -18.27
N ARG A 141 21.63 2.23 -19.35
CA ARG A 141 21.19 3.18 -20.40
C ARG A 141 19.90 2.72 -21.07
N PRO A 142 18.92 3.63 -21.27
CA PRO A 142 17.69 3.28 -21.98
C PRO A 142 17.96 3.02 -23.46
N LEU A 143 17.15 2.16 -24.07
CA LEU A 143 17.12 1.91 -25.52
C LEU A 143 16.48 3.08 -26.27
N ILE A 144 15.44 3.66 -25.68
CA ILE A 144 14.74 4.84 -26.20
C ILE A 144 14.66 5.85 -25.06
N SER A 145 15.08 7.08 -25.34
CA SER A 145 14.96 8.20 -24.40
C SER A 145 13.93 9.20 -24.93
N PRO A 146 13.10 9.81 -24.07
CA PRO A 146 12.20 10.87 -24.48
C PRO A 146 12.99 12.05 -25.07
N TYR A 147 12.39 12.76 -26.03
CA TYR A 147 12.96 13.95 -26.63
C TYR A 147 13.24 14.99 -25.54
N CYS A 148 14.42 15.60 -25.50
CA CYS A 148 14.66 16.65 -24.51
C CYS A 148 14.00 17.96 -24.97
N ASN A 149 13.05 18.48 -24.20
CA ASN A 149 12.55 19.83 -24.38
C ASN A 149 13.03 20.67 -23.19
N ALA A 150 14.15 21.36 -23.38
CA ALA A 150 14.78 22.24 -22.40
C ALA A 150 13.91 23.45 -22.03
N SER A 151 12.97 23.80 -22.91
CA SER A 151 12.07 24.95 -22.77
C SER A 151 10.96 24.73 -21.74
N THR A 152 10.68 23.48 -21.35
CA THR A 152 9.49 23.12 -20.54
C THR A 152 9.80 22.52 -19.17
N VAL A 153 10.97 21.94 -18.91
CA VAL A 153 11.29 21.39 -17.59
C VAL A 153 12.73 21.74 -17.27
N GLY A 154 12.92 22.69 -16.37
CA GLY A 154 14.19 23.40 -16.19
C GLY A 154 14.04 24.76 -15.53
N SER A 155 12.80 25.28 -15.52
CA SER A 155 12.39 26.42 -14.70
C SER A 155 12.25 26.02 -13.23
N LYS A 156 12.34 27.00 -12.31
CA LYS A 156 12.17 26.80 -10.85
C LYS A 156 10.84 26.13 -10.48
N ASN A 157 9.82 26.24 -11.35
CA ASN A 157 8.48 25.72 -11.15
C ASN A 157 8.16 24.72 -12.26
N SER A 158 8.74 23.51 -12.18
CA SER A 158 8.45 22.45 -13.14
C SER A 158 8.16 21.12 -12.46
N LEU A 159 7.37 20.27 -13.11
CA LEU A 159 6.95 18.97 -12.60
C LEU A 159 7.13 17.93 -13.70
N LEU A 160 7.88 16.87 -13.40
CA LEU A 160 7.99 15.70 -14.27
C LEU A 160 7.09 14.58 -13.76
N ILE A 161 6.12 14.17 -14.57
CA ILE A 161 5.28 13.02 -14.33
C ILE A 161 5.84 11.84 -15.14
N ILE A 162 6.20 10.75 -14.46
CA ILE A 162 6.71 9.53 -15.09
C ILE A 162 5.70 8.42 -14.85
N VAL A 163 5.04 8.00 -15.93
CA VAL A 163 4.01 6.96 -15.92
C VAL A 163 4.64 5.60 -16.20
N LYS A 164 4.59 4.68 -15.23
CA LYS A 164 4.96 3.28 -15.40
C LYS A 164 3.86 2.55 -16.17
N THR A 165 4.22 1.99 -17.31
CA THR A 165 3.33 1.29 -18.25
C THR A 165 4.01 0.03 -18.78
N ALA A 166 3.31 -0.78 -19.56
CA ALA A 166 3.88 -1.89 -20.33
C ALA A 166 3.81 -1.64 -21.85
N PRO A 167 4.68 -2.26 -22.68
CA PRO A 167 4.71 -2.05 -24.13
C PRO A 167 3.37 -2.24 -24.85
N ASP A 168 2.58 -3.22 -24.43
CA ASP A 168 1.27 -3.60 -24.96
C ASP A 168 0.12 -2.68 -24.51
N ARG A 169 0.31 -1.88 -23.44
CA ARG A 169 -0.70 -0.94 -22.91
C ARG A 169 -0.77 0.38 -23.69
N VAL A 170 -0.78 0.31 -25.02
CA VAL A 170 -0.88 1.49 -25.91
C VAL A 170 -2.16 2.28 -25.65
N LYS A 171 -3.29 1.59 -25.40
CA LYS A 171 -4.59 2.22 -25.12
C LYS A 171 -4.56 3.07 -23.84
N ASN A 172 -3.93 2.58 -22.78
CA ASN A 172 -3.79 3.31 -21.52
C ASN A 172 -2.96 4.59 -21.72
N ARG A 173 -1.81 4.47 -22.40
CA ARG A 173 -0.99 5.63 -22.75
C ARG A 173 -1.77 6.67 -23.55
N GLN A 174 -2.54 6.23 -24.54
CA GLN A 174 -3.35 7.14 -25.35
C GLN A 174 -4.46 7.81 -24.55
N ALA A 175 -5.13 7.08 -23.67
CA ALA A 175 -6.14 7.63 -22.77
C ALA A 175 -5.54 8.67 -21.82
N ILE A 176 -4.34 8.42 -21.28
CA ILE A 176 -3.62 9.38 -20.44
C ILE A 176 -3.28 10.65 -21.24
N ARG A 177 -2.71 10.50 -22.44
CA ARG A 177 -2.38 11.63 -23.35
C ARG A 177 -3.61 12.46 -23.73
N SER A 178 -4.77 11.83 -23.92
CA SER A 178 -6.01 12.53 -24.30
C SER A 178 -6.77 13.15 -23.11
N THR A 179 -6.37 12.84 -21.87
CA THR A 179 -7.06 13.29 -20.65
C THR A 179 -6.17 14.19 -19.79
N TRP A 180 -5.72 13.69 -18.63
CA TRP A 180 -5.02 14.47 -17.62
C TRP A 180 -3.57 14.81 -17.99
N ALA A 181 -2.97 14.11 -18.97
CA ALA A 181 -1.69 14.46 -19.56
C ALA A 181 -1.82 15.19 -20.91
N SER A 182 -3.00 15.72 -21.23
CA SER A 182 -3.20 16.48 -22.45
C SER A 182 -2.39 17.79 -22.48
N PRO A 183 -2.05 18.32 -23.67
CA PRO A 183 -1.28 19.56 -23.79
C PRO A 183 -1.90 20.76 -23.06
N VAL A 184 -3.22 20.77 -22.81
CA VAL A 184 -3.91 21.80 -22.03
C VAL A 184 -3.38 21.90 -20.60
N PHE A 185 -2.90 20.79 -20.03
CA PHE A 185 -2.31 20.74 -18.70
C PHE A 185 -0.78 20.86 -18.69
N SER A 186 -0.14 21.06 -19.85
CA SER A 186 1.32 21.24 -19.93
C SER A 186 1.81 22.48 -19.18
N GLN A 187 0.91 23.45 -18.94
CA GLN A 187 1.16 24.60 -18.07
C GLN A 187 -0.05 24.82 -17.16
N HIS A 188 0.15 24.71 -15.85
CA HIS A 188 -0.95 24.89 -14.90
C HIS A 188 -0.47 25.51 -13.58
N GLY A 189 -1.19 26.51 -13.08
CA GLY A 189 -0.89 27.12 -11.78
C GLY A 189 0.52 27.70 -11.65
N GLY A 190 1.13 28.14 -12.76
CA GLY A 190 2.50 28.66 -12.81
C GLY A 190 3.59 27.59 -12.82
N PHE A 191 3.22 26.33 -13.09
CA PHE A 191 4.14 25.21 -13.29
C PHE A 191 4.13 24.75 -14.74
N ASP A 192 5.32 24.45 -15.25
CA ASP A 192 5.48 23.68 -16.48
C ASP A 192 5.46 22.18 -16.15
N ILE A 193 4.58 21.44 -16.82
CA ILE A 193 4.32 20.02 -16.53
C ILE A 193 4.69 19.19 -17.76
N ARG A 194 5.48 18.15 -17.53
CA ARG A 194 5.82 17.18 -18.56
C ARG A 194 5.50 15.78 -18.11
N THR A 195 4.78 15.05 -18.96
CA THR A 195 4.50 13.63 -18.77
C THR A 195 5.35 12.79 -19.72
N ILE A 196 5.93 11.71 -19.22
CA ILE A 196 6.64 10.69 -20.00
C ILE A 196 6.19 9.29 -19.57
N PHE A 197 6.41 8.29 -20.42
CA PHE A 197 6.04 6.90 -20.17
C PHE A 197 7.28 6.01 -20.05
N VAL A 198 7.44 5.33 -18.92
CA VAL A 198 8.56 4.41 -18.66
C VAL A 198 8.11 2.96 -18.76
N MET A 199 8.91 2.15 -19.46
CA MET A 199 8.69 0.71 -19.61
C MET A 199 9.98 -0.05 -19.88
N GLY A 200 9.93 -1.37 -19.82
CA GLY A 200 10.96 -2.27 -20.33
C GLY A 200 10.81 -2.52 -21.83
N SER A 201 11.78 -3.21 -22.41
CA SER A 201 11.72 -3.65 -23.79
C SER A 201 10.81 -4.87 -23.95
N SER A 202 10.21 -4.97 -25.13
CA SER A 202 9.52 -6.17 -25.60
C SER A 202 9.98 -6.47 -27.03
N PRO A 203 10.59 -7.65 -27.30
CA PRO A 203 11.02 -8.01 -28.65
C PRO A 203 9.88 -7.96 -29.68
N SER A 204 8.66 -8.36 -29.29
CA SER A 204 7.49 -8.37 -30.19
C SER A 204 6.97 -6.98 -30.53
N ASN A 205 7.20 -5.98 -29.66
CA ASN A 205 6.66 -4.62 -29.82
C ASN A 205 7.74 -3.60 -30.21
N ALA A 206 8.96 -4.03 -30.55
CA ALA A 206 10.09 -3.13 -30.73
C ALA A 206 9.86 -2.08 -31.83
N ASP A 207 9.28 -2.46 -32.97
CA ASP A 207 8.97 -1.53 -34.06
C ASP A 207 7.81 -0.59 -33.73
N LEU A 208 6.77 -1.10 -33.05
CA LEU A 208 5.65 -0.28 -32.58
C LEU A 208 6.12 0.79 -31.59
N LEU A 209 7.00 0.43 -30.65
CA LEU A 209 7.59 1.37 -29.70
C LEU A 209 8.49 2.41 -30.40
N ARG A 210 9.24 2.01 -31.43
CA ARG A 210 10.03 2.95 -32.23
C ARG A 210 9.14 3.94 -32.97
N GLN A 211 8.02 3.48 -33.53
CA GLN A 211 7.06 4.35 -34.21
C GLN A 211 6.39 5.30 -33.23
N GLU A 212 5.85 4.79 -32.12
CA GLU A 212 5.23 5.60 -31.08
C GLU A 212 6.21 6.64 -30.51
N SER A 213 7.48 6.26 -30.32
CA SER A 213 8.51 7.20 -29.88
C SER A 213 8.79 8.31 -30.89
N LYS A 214 8.63 8.06 -32.21
CA LYS A 214 8.76 9.10 -33.24
C LYS A 214 7.56 10.03 -33.22
N ASP A 215 6.37 9.48 -33.02
CA ASP A 215 5.11 10.24 -33.08
C ASP A 215 4.94 11.15 -31.87
N TYR A 216 5.32 10.70 -30.66
CA TYR A 216 5.06 11.43 -29.42
C TYR A 216 6.33 11.91 -28.68
N GLY A 217 7.48 11.27 -28.88
CA GLY A 217 8.74 11.67 -28.24
C GLY A 217 8.75 11.59 -26.71
N ASP A 218 7.84 10.83 -26.10
CA ASP A 218 7.60 10.78 -24.65
C ASP A 218 7.94 9.43 -24.00
N LEU A 219 8.54 8.49 -24.74
CA LEU A 219 8.85 7.15 -24.26
C LEU A 219 10.26 7.02 -23.68
N LEU A 220 10.34 6.43 -22.48
CA LEU A 220 11.57 5.98 -21.83
C LEU A 220 11.57 4.44 -21.77
N VAL A 221 12.28 3.80 -22.69
CA VAL A 221 12.33 2.33 -22.80
C VAL A 221 13.66 1.82 -22.27
N GLY A 222 13.63 1.09 -21.16
CA GLY A 222 14.80 0.48 -20.54
C GLY A 222 15.32 -0.75 -21.29
N LYS A 223 16.62 -1.04 -21.16
CA LYS A 223 17.27 -2.24 -21.70
C LYS A 223 17.07 -3.47 -20.78
N PHE A 224 15.82 -3.82 -20.52
CA PHE A 224 15.44 -5.03 -19.76
C PHE A 224 14.05 -5.48 -20.18
N ILE A 225 13.78 -6.78 -20.11
CA ILE A 225 12.46 -7.31 -20.46
C ILE A 225 11.40 -6.78 -19.49
N ASP A 226 10.33 -6.22 -20.04
CA ASP A 226 9.20 -5.76 -19.24
C ASP A 226 8.51 -6.94 -18.54
N GLY A 227 8.30 -6.80 -17.23
CA GLY A 227 7.65 -7.82 -16.44
C GLY A 227 7.45 -7.33 -15.01
N TYR A 228 6.46 -7.90 -14.32
CA TYR A 228 6.05 -7.46 -12.99
C TYR A 228 7.20 -7.47 -11.96
N ARG A 229 8.03 -8.54 -11.94
CA ARG A 229 9.20 -8.64 -11.05
C ARG A 229 10.36 -7.70 -11.44
N ASN A 230 10.27 -7.04 -12.60
CA ASN A 230 11.24 -6.06 -13.07
C ASN A 230 10.70 -4.62 -12.91
N ASN A 231 9.59 -4.40 -12.19
CA ASN A 231 9.11 -3.04 -11.90
C ASN A 231 10.15 -2.18 -11.20
N THR A 232 10.98 -2.75 -10.33
CA THR A 232 12.13 -2.06 -9.72
C THR A 232 13.08 -1.46 -10.76
N ARG A 233 13.27 -2.13 -11.91
CA ARG A 233 14.09 -1.59 -13.00
C ARG A 233 13.43 -0.37 -13.65
N LYS A 234 12.10 -0.32 -13.74
CA LYS A 234 11.37 0.88 -14.20
C LYS A 234 11.52 2.03 -13.20
N PHE A 235 11.41 1.74 -11.90
CA PHE A 235 11.66 2.73 -10.84
C PHE A 235 13.07 3.29 -10.93
N ILE A 236 14.09 2.43 -11.02
CA ILE A 236 15.50 2.85 -11.18
C ILE A 236 15.69 3.71 -12.43
N GLN A 237 15.12 3.33 -13.58
CA GLN A 237 15.16 4.17 -14.80
C GLN A 237 14.48 5.52 -14.59
N SER A 238 13.37 5.57 -13.85
CA SER A 238 12.63 6.80 -13.56
C SER A 238 13.47 7.76 -12.71
N ILE A 239 14.10 7.26 -11.65
CA ILE A 239 15.00 8.05 -10.79
C ILE A 239 16.22 8.51 -11.59
N GLY A 240 16.83 7.62 -12.38
CA GLY A 240 17.97 7.93 -13.25
C GLY A 240 17.65 9.04 -14.25
N TYR A 241 16.52 8.91 -14.95
CA TYR A 241 16.08 9.91 -15.93
C TYR A 241 15.71 11.25 -15.28
N ALA A 242 15.04 11.23 -14.12
CA ALA A 242 14.70 12.45 -13.41
C ALA A 242 15.94 13.21 -12.87
N HIS A 243 16.95 12.48 -12.40
CA HIS A 243 18.22 13.07 -11.96
C HIS A 243 19.03 13.64 -13.13
N ASP A 244 19.15 12.88 -14.21
CA ASP A 244 19.92 13.25 -15.41
C ASP A 244 19.08 13.98 -16.46
N TYR A 245 17.94 14.56 -16.07
CA TYR A 245 16.96 15.12 -17.00
C TYR A 245 17.63 16.08 -17.98
N CYS A 246 17.57 15.78 -19.27
CA CYS A 246 18.19 16.55 -20.35
C CYS A 246 19.73 16.76 -20.29
N ASN A 247 20.41 16.37 -19.21
CA ASN A 247 21.84 16.62 -18.98
C ASN A 247 22.75 15.85 -19.95
N ARG A 248 22.26 14.75 -20.52
CA ARG A 248 23.02 13.95 -21.51
C ARG A 248 23.00 14.52 -22.92
N ASN A 249 21.94 15.25 -23.27
CA ASN A 249 21.76 15.79 -24.63
C ASN A 249 22.34 17.21 -24.75
N VAL A 250 22.52 17.93 -23.63
CA VAL A 250 23.10 19.27 -23.58
C VAL A 250 24.15 19.32 -22.45
N PRO A 251 25.42 18.92 -22.69
CA PRO A 251 26.44 18.70 -21.66
C PRO A 251 26.78 19.92 -20.78
N HIS A 252 26.36 21.12 -21.19
CA HIS A 252 26.71 22.39 -20.54
C HIS A 252 25.56 23.05 -19.78
N VAL A 253 24.36 22.45 -19.79
CA VAL A 253 23.20 22.98 -19.06
C VAL A 253 22.64 21.89 -18.17
N LYS A 254 22.74 22.10 -16.84
CA LYS A 254 22.16 21.19 -15.87
C LYS A 254 20.72 21.60 -15.58
N TYR A 255 19.76 20.81 -16.05
CA TYR A 255 18.36 21.02 -15.75
C TYR A 255 18.02 20.32 -14.44
N ASN A 256 17.45 21.08 -13.50
CA ASN A 256 16.93 20.51 -12.26
C ASN A 256 15.43 20.38 -12.38
N VAL A 257 14.93 19.16 -12.18
CA VAL A 257 13.50 18.89 -12.04
C VAL A 257 13.15 19.04 -10.55
N PRO A 258 12.38 20.08 -10.13
CA PRO A 258 12.15 20.35 -8.72
C PRO A 258 11.20 19.32 -8.07
N TYR A 259 10.27 18.76 -8.85
CA TYR A 259 9.30 17.77 -8.39
C TYR A 259 9.10 16.66 -9.41
N VAL A 260 8.92 15.44 -8.91
CA VAL A 260 8.68 14.25 -9.73
C VAL A 260 7.49 13.48 -9.18
N LEU A 261 6.52 13.19 -10.03
CA LEU A 261 5.44 12.25 -9.73
C LEU A 261 5.71 10.95 -10.48
N LEU A 262 5.90 9.85 -9.74
CA LEU A 262 5.90 8.50 -10.32
C LEU A 262 4.49 7.93 -10.18
N VAL A 263 3.92 7.40 -11.25
CA VAL A 263 2.53 6.91 -11.24
C VAL A 263 2.35 5.69 -12.14
N ASP A 264 1.43 4.78 -11.82
CA ASP A 264 1.05 3.67 -12.72
C ASP A 264 0.03 4.13 -13.78
N ASP A 265 -0.11 3.37 -14.87
CA ASP A 265 -0.95 3.71 -16.04
C ASP A 265 -2.46 3.44 -15.87
N ASP A 266 -2.89 3.07 -14.66
CA ASP A 266 -4.27 2.84 -14.24
C ASP A 266 -4.75 3.87 -13.20
N TYR A 267 -4.03 4.97 -13.04
CA TYR A 267 -4.41 6.10 -12.18
C TYR A 267 -5.03 7.26 -12.97
N LEU A 268 -6.01 7.91 -12.35
CA LEU A 268 -6.48 9.23 -12.73
C LEU A 268 -5.84 10.29 -11.81
N ILE A 269 -5.28 11.33 -12.43
CA ILE A 269 -4.61 12.42 -11.72
C ILE A 269 -5.37 13.74 -11.91
N SER A 270 -5.64 14.44 -10.80
CA SER A 270 -6.12 15.81 -10.83
C SER A 270 -4.94 16.77 -10.86
N ILE A 271 -4.62 17.31 -12.03
CA ILE A 271 -3.50 18.26 -12.19
C ILE A 271 -3.65 19.51 -11.29
N PRO A 272 -4.82 20.15 -11.16
CA PRO A 272 -4.97 21.29 -10.25
C PRO A 272 -4.66 20.93 -8.79
N ASN A 273 -5.14 19.78 -8.32
CA ASN A 273 -4.89 19.31 -6.95
C ASN A 273 -3.42 18.91 -6.76
N LEU A 274 -2.81 18.26 -7.75
CA LEU A 274 -1.40 17.91 -7.73
C LEU A 274 -0.51 19.15 -7.60
N ILE A 275 -0.78 20.21 -8.37
CA ILE A 275 -0.04 21.46 -8.27
C ILE A 275 -0.26 22.15 -6.93
N ALA A 276 -1.49 22.13 -6.40
CA ALA A 276 -1.77 22.64 -5.06
C ALA A 276 -1.01 21.85 -3.97
N GLU A 277 -0.80 20.55 -4.16
CA GLU A 277 -0.02 19.70 -3.26
C GLU A 277 1.48 20.01 -3.36
N VAL A 278 2.02 20.10 -4.58
CA VAL A 278 3.42 20.40 -4.87
C VAL A 278 3.85 21.74 -4.24
N LYS A 279 3.00 22.76 -4.31
CA LYS A 279 3.27 24.11 -3.76
C LYS A 279 3.48 24.15 -2.25
N LYS A 280 3.15 23.09 -1.51
CA LYS A 280 3.31 23.01 -0.05
C LYS A 280 4.75 22.74 0.38
N PHE A 281 5.60 22.27 -0.53
CA PHE A 281 6.95 21.82 -0.23
C PHE A 281 7.97 22.59 -1.05
N ALA A 282 9.16 22.82 -0.50
CA ALA A 282 10.27 23.37 -1.26
C ALA A 282 11.07 22.25 -1.95
N PRO A 283 11.70 22.51 -3.11
CA PRO A 283 12.44 21.46 -3.86
C PRO A 283 13.62 20.83 -3.11
N HIS A 284 14.16 21.52 -2.11
CA HIS A 284 15.29 21.06 -1.28
C HIS A 284 14.86 20.23 -0.06
N GLU A 285 13.55 20.14 0.22
CA GLU A 285 13.05 19.24 1.26
C GLU A 285 13.21 17.79 0.83
N ARG A 286 13.31 16.86 1.80
CA ARG A 286 13.36 15.42 1.55
C ARG A 286 11.93 14.85 1.56
N LEU A 287 11.16 15.14 0.51
CA LEU A 287 9.78 14.70 0.36
C LEU A 287 9.72 13.32 -0.30
N TYR A 288 9.03 12.40 0.36
CA TYR A 288 8.57 11.12 -0.19
C TYR A 288 7.16 10.88 0.35
N THR A 289 6.14 11.07 -0.50
CA THR A 289 4.74 11.10 -0.07
C THR A 289 3.79 10.39 -1.03
N GLY A 290 2.71 9.83 -0.47
CA GLY A 290 1.57 9.23 -1.17
C GLY A 290 0.78 8.33 -0.22
N TRP A 291 0.09 7.30 -0.73
CA TRP A 291 -0.56 6.32 0.15
C TRP A 291 0.48 5.44 0.84
N ARG A 292 0.53 5.45 2.18
CA ARG A 292 1.59 4.79 2.96
C ARG A 292 1.11 3.43 3.42
N PHE A 293 1.99 2.45 3.34
CA PHE A 293 1.82 1.13 3.92
C PHE A 293 2.85 0.88 5.04
N ASP A 294 2.35 0.27 6.11
CA ASP A 294 3.14 -0.32 7.20
C ASP A 294 2.78 -1.81 7.23
N SER A 295 3.44 -2.59 6.37
CA SER A 295 3.05 -3.98 6.08
C SER A 295 4.16 -4.99 6.39
N SER A 296 3.78 -6.27 6.46
CA SER A 296 4.69 -7.40 6.63
C SER A 296 4.79 -8.24 5.37
N PRO A 297 5.93 -8.92 5.13
CA PRO A 297 6.06 -9.86 4.02
C PRO A 297 5.02 -10.98 4.08
N PHE A 298 4.45 -11.33 2.93
CA PHE A 298 3.57 -12.49 2.84
C PHE A 298 4.41 -13.78 2.91
N ARG A 299 4.22 -14.57 3.97
CA ARG A 299 4.91 -15.87 4.15
C ARG A 299 4.13 -17.06 3.59
N PHE A 300 2.82 -16.90 3.41
CA PHE A 300 1.94 -17.94 2.89
C PHE A 300 2.40 -18.42 1.51
N VAL A 301 2.64 -19.73 1.36
CA VAL A 301 3.36 -20.29 0.20
C VAL A 301 2.64 -20.05 -1.13
N PHE A 302 1.31 -20.09 -1.10
CA PHE A 302 0.48 -19.95 -2.30
C PHE A 302 0.06 -18.50 -2.58
N HIS A 303 0.53 -17.52 -1.79
CA HIS A 303 0.27 -16.12 -2.08
C HIS A 303 1.08 -15.65 -3.29
N LYS A 304 0.45 -14.91 -4.21
CA LYS A 304 1.14 -14.36 -5.40
C LYS A 304 2.39 -13.52 -5.08
N HIS A 305 2.40 -12.89 -3.90
CA HIS A 305 3.51 -12.07 -3.42
C HIS A 305 4.29 -12.74 -2.29
N ARG A 306 4.36 -14.08 -2.26
CA ARG A 306 5.13 -14.80 -1.23
C ARG A 306 6.60 -14.37 -1.25
N VAL A 307 7.15 -14.12 -0.06
CA VAL A 307 8.56 -13.80 0.16
C VAL A 307 9.19 -14.81 1.11
N SER A 308 10.26 -15.48 0.67
CA SER A 308 11.06 -16.38 1.51
C SER A 308 11.97 -15.60 2.46
N LEU A 309 12.35 -16.23 3.58
CA LEU A 309 13.34 -15.67 4.51
C LEU A 309 14.69 -15.39 3.86
N SER A 310 15.09 -16.20 2.87
CA SER A 310 16.32 -15.99 2.10
C SER A 310 16.32 -14.68 1.31
N ASN A 311 15.14 -14.23 0.86
CA ASN A 311 14.99 -13.01 0.08
C ASN A 311 14.78 -11.80 0.98
N TYR A 312 14.08 -11.98 2.09
CA TYR A 312 13.82 -10.95 3.08
C TYR A 312 13.60 -11.60 4.46
N PRO A 313 14.59 -11.52 5.37
CA PRO A 313 14.54 -12.26 6.63
C PRO A 313 13.74 -11.57 7.74
N PHE A 314 13.27 -10.34 7.55
CA PHE A 314 12.63 -9.56 8.60
C PHE A 314 11.11 -9.73 8.67
N ASP A 315 10.52 -9.53 9.84
CA ASP A 315 9.09 -9.65 10.14
C ASP A 315 8.21 -8.52 9.57
N ARG A 316 8.81 -7.38 9.23
CA ARG A 316 8.14 -6.19 8.69
C ARG A 316 8.98 -5.49 7.63
N TYR A 317 8.33 -4.87 6.66
CA TYR A 317 9.00 -3.97 5.72
C TYR A 317 9.26 -2.59 6.37
N PRO A 318 10.29 -1.84 5.91
CA PRO A 318 10.31 -0.41 6.19
C PRO A 318 9.03 0.23 5.62
N PRO A 319 8.50 1.30 6.26
CA PRO A 319 7.35 2.02 5.71
C PRO A 319 7.62 2.44 4.27
N TYR A 320 6.62 2.35 3.40
CA TYR A 320 6.75 2.69 1.99
C TYR A 320 5.47 3.32 1.45
N VAL A 321 5.59 4.07 0.35
CA VAL A 321 4.45 4.56 -0.41
C VAL A 321 4.06 3.53 -1.46
N SER A 322 2.77 3.26 -1.62
CA SER A 322 2.25 2.39 -2.68
C SER A 322 2.80 2.83 -4.03
N ALA A 323 3.31 1.89 -4.83
CA ALA A 323 3.97 2.16 -6.11
C ALA A 323 3.09 2.90 -7.14
N GLY A 324 1.78 2.97 -6.92
CA GLY A 324 0.84 3.52 -7.88
C GLY A 324 0.85 5.04 -8.03
N ALA A 325 1.15 5.81 -6.98
CA ALA A 325 1.32 7.27 -7.09
C ALA A 325 2.21 7.81 -5.97
N VAL A 326 3.38 8.33 -6.35
CA VAL A 326 4.45 8.76 -5.45
C VAL A 326 4.97 10.14 -5.85
N LEU A 327 4.86 11.12 -4.96
CA LEU A 327 5.43 12.45 -5.15
C LEU A 327 6.77 12.58 -4.44
N LEU A 328 7.79 13.01 -5.18
CA LEU A 328 9.16 13.22 -4.75
C LEU A 328 9.62 14.65 -5.06
N THR A 329 10.47 15.20 -4.20
CA THR A 329 11.24 16.43 -4.49
C THR A 329 12.58 16.12 -5.14
N HIS A 330 13.19 17.14 -5.75
CA HIS A 330 14.53 17.06 -6.32
C HIS A 330 15.57 16.49 -5.35
N GLN A 331 15.56 16.95 -4.10
CA GLN A 331 16.52 16.47 -3.10
C GLN A 331 16.36 14.96 -2.85
N THR A 332 15.13 14.46 -2.72
CA THR A 332 14.88 13.01 -2.58
C THR A 332 15.35 12.23 -3.79
N VAL A 333 15.09 12.72 -5.01
CA VAL A 333 15.54 12.08 -6.26
C VAL A 333 17.07 11.99 -6.31
N ARG A 334 17.79 13.05 -5.93
CA ARG A 334 19.26 13.06 -5.87
C ARG A 334 19.82 12.05 -4.87
N GLU A 335 19.22 11.97 -3.69
CA GLU A 335 19.67 11.02 -2.67
C GLU A 335 19.36 9.57 -3.07
N PHE A 336 18.18 9.32 -3.64
CA PHE A 336 17.81 8.02 -4.20
C PHE A 336 18.77 7.60 -5.32
N TYR A 337 19.10 8.52 -6.24
CA TYR A 337 20.03 8.25 -7.34
C TYR A 337 21.37 7.71 -6.83
N HIS A 338 21.95 8.36 -5.82
CA HIS A 338 23.23 7.93 -5.27
C HIS A 338 23.14 6.70 -4.36
N ALA A 339 22.02 6.52 -3.66
CA ALA A 339 21.81 5.32 -2.87
C ALA A 339 21.66 4.07 -3.76
N ILE A 340 20.95 4.17 -4.88
CA ILE A 340 20.73 3.06 -5.82
C ILE A 340 22.05 2.46 -6.31
N GLU A 341 23.11 3.24 -6.50
CA GLU A 341 24.43 2.75 -6.94
C GLU A 341 25.00 1.64 -6.03
N TYR A 342 24.58 1.59 -4.76
CA TYR A 342 25.16 0.73 -3.72
C TYR A 342 24.14 -0.22 -3.09
N VAL A 343 22.88 0.18 -3.01
CA VAL A 343 21.84 -0.58 -2.31
C VAL A 343 21.32 -1.72 -3.17
N ARG A 344 21.40 -2.96 -2.65
CA ARG A 344 20.90 -4.16 -3.35
C ARG A 344 19.44 -4.02 -3.74
N GLN A 345 19.13 -4.31 -4.99
CA GLN A 345 17.76 -4.21 -5.49
C GLN A 345 16.82 -5.19 -4.78
N TYR A 346 15.57 -4.77 -4.63
CA TYR A 346 14.48 -5.62 -4.20
C TYR A 346 13.42 -5.71 -5.30
N PRO A 347 12.79 -6.87 -5.57
CA PRO A 347 11.92 -7.05 -6.76
C PRO A 347 10.63 -6.21 -6.79
N TYR A 348 10.20 -5.70 -5.64
CA TYR A 348 9.04 -4.81 -5.52
C TYR A 348 9.54 -3.37 -5.39
N ASP A 349 9.11 -2.49 -6.30
CA ASP A 349 9.61 -1.12 -6.44
C ASP A 349 9.20 -0.22 -5.27
N ASP A 350 7.99 -0.39 -4.77
CA ASP A 350 7.49 0.30 -3.58
C ASP A 350 8.29 -0.04 -2.32
N VAL A 351 8.49 -1.33 -2.05
CA VAL A 351 9.32 -1.81 -0.93
C VAL A 351 10.78 -1.38 -1.11
N TYR A 352 11.32 -1.44 -2.33
CA TYR A 352 12.68 -0.98 -2.61
C TYR A 352 12.84 0.53 -2.33
N ALA A 353 11.87 1.35 -2.73
CA ALA A 353 11.84 2.77 -2.39
C ALA A 353 11.75 3.01 -0.87
N GLY A 354 10.98 2.19 -0.14
CA GLY A 354 10.94 2.17 1.32
C GLY A 354 12.28 1.82 1.97
N ILE A 355 13.00 0.83 1.44
CA ILE A 355 14.36 0.46 1.88
C ILE A 355 15.32 1.63 1.67
N LEU A 356 15.31 2.25 0.48
CA LEU A 356 16.14 3.43 0.20
C LEU A 356 15.82 4.58 1.17
N ALA A 357 14.53 4.88 1.37
CA ALA A 357 14.10 5.93 2.29
C ALA A 357 14.56 5.64 3.73
N TYR A 358 14.42 4.41 4.20
CA TYR A 358 14.87 4.01 5.53
C TYR A 358 16.39 4.14 5.69
N MET A 359 17.17 3.62 4.75
CA MET A 359 18.64 3.70 4.79
C MET A 359 19.16 5.14 4.72
N LEU A 360 18.44 6.03 4.06
CA LEU A 360 18.76 7.45 4.00
C LEU A 360 18.22 8.24 5.21
N GLY A 361 17.32 7.67 6.01
CA GLY A 361 16.59 8.41 7.04
C GLY A 361 15.64 9.46 6.46
N ILE A 362 14.99 9.16 5.34
CA ILE A 362 13.91 9.95 4.74
C ILE A 362 12.59 9.45 5.33
N TYR A 363 11.80 10.38 5.87
CA TYR A 363 10.50 10.04 6.46
C TYR A 363 9.44 9.83 5.38
N VAL A 364 8.75 8.69 5.43
CA VAL A 364 7.65 8.35 4.52
C VAL A 364 6.36 9.02 4.99
N ARG A 365 5.88 10.01 4.21
CA ARG A 365 4.69 10.79 4.53
C ARG A 365 3.45 10.14 3.94
N HIS A 366 2.46 9.85 4.79
CA HIS A 366 1.14 9.46 4.32
C HIS A 366 0.38 10.68 3.79
N ASN A 367 -0.31 10.52 2.67
CA ASN A 367 -1.20 11.52 2.13
C ASN A 367 -2.48 10.85 1.62
N GLU A 368 -3.58 11.07 2.33
CA GLU A 368 -4.91 10.51 2.04
C GLU A 368 -5.46 11.02 0.70
N ARG A 369 -4.92 12.11 0.13
CA ARG A 369 -5.31 12.58 -1.20
C ARG A 369 -4.76 11.71 -2.33
N PHE A 370 -3.90 10.74 -2.04
CA PHE A 370 -3.41 9.75 -2.99
C PHE A 370 -4.09 8.43 -2.68
N GLN A 371 -5.12 8.08 -3.42
CA GLN A 371 -6.02 6.98 -3.08
C GLN A 371 -5.55 5.67 -3.73
N PHE A 372 -5.30 4.68 -2.88
CA PHE A 372 -4.96 3.32 -3.30
C PHE A 372 -6.22 2.52 -3.66
N TRP A 373 -6.05 1.41 -4.39
CA TRP A 373 -7.15 0.51 -4.73
C TRP A 373 -7.97 0.08 -3.51
N GLY A 374 -9.30 0.12 -3.62
CA GLY A 374 -10.22 -0.31 -2.55
C GLY A 374 -10.44 0.70 -1.42
N SER A 375 -9.88 1.91 -1.52
CA SER A 375 -10.04 2.99 -0.51
C SER A 375 -11.44 3.61 -0.45
N GLY A 376 -12.29 3.40 -1.46
CA GLY A 376 -13.71 3.79 -1.46
C GLY A 376 -13.92 5.30 -1.31
N VAL A 377 -13.55 6.08 -2.32
CA VAL A 377 -13.71 7.55 -2.31
C VAL A 377 -15.16 7.92 -2.66
N PRO A 378 -15.91 8.63 -1.80
CA PRO A 378 -17.22 9.16 -2.14
C PRO A 378 -17.13 10.16 -3.30
N LEU A 379 -18.12 10.18 -4.22
CA LEU A 379 -18.17 11.11 -5.35
C LEU A 379 -17.97 12.59 -4.94
N SER A 380 -18.48 12.98 -3.76
CA SER A 380 -18.32 14.32 -3.19
C SER A 380 -16.89 14.69 -2.85
N GLU A 381 -16.03 13.69 -2.57
CA GLU A 381 -14.64 13.89 -2.15
C GLU A 381 -13.66 13.71 -3.30
N ILE A 382 -14.08 13.15 -4.45
CA ILE A 382 -13.25 12.99 -5.65
C ILE A 382 -12.61 14.31 -6.07
N GLY A 383 -13.35 15.42 -5.96
CA GLY A 383 -12.83 16.76 -6.28
C GLY A 383 -11.64 17.20 -5.43
N SER A 384 -11.41 16.59 -4.28
CA SER A 384 -10.27 16.86 -3.39
C SER A 384 -9.09 15.91 -3.60
N VAL A 385 -9.28 14.78 -4.29
CA VAL A 385 -8.24 13.76 -4.49
C VAL A 385 -7.19 14.25 -5.50
N VAL A 386 -5.92 13.91 -5.26
CA VAL A 386 -4.79 14.18 -6.16
C VAL A 386 -4.65 13.05 -7.17
N ALA A 387 -4.68 11.80 -6.70
CA ALA A 387 -4.52 10.60 -7.51
C ALA A 387 -5.51 9.53 -7.05
N ILE A 388 -6.18 8.85 -7.97
CA ILE A 388 -7.07 7.71 -7.66
C ILE A 388 -6.75 6.53 -8.56
N HIS A 389 -6.54 5.37 -7.95
CA HIS A 389 -6.37 4.09 -8.65
C HIS A 389 -7.72 3.63 -9.21
N GLU A 390 -7.78 3.28 -10.51
CA GLU A 390 -8.89 2.64 -11.23
C GLU A 390 -10.29 3.06 -10.74
N LEU A 391 -10.99 3.93 -11.49
CA LEU A 391 -12.39 4.26 -11.19
C LEU A 391 -13.26 2.98 -11.25
N ALA A 392 -13.37 2.30 -10.12
CA ALA A 392 -14.50 1.45 -9.85
C ALA A 392 -15.69 2.38 -9.65
N PHE A 393 -16.33 2.77 -10.77
CA PHE A 393 -17.70 3.24 -10.73
C PHE A 393 -18.52 2.10 -10.13
N MET A 394 -18.76 2.16 -8.82
CA MET A 394 -19.87 1.42 -8.24
C MET A 394 -21.14 2.13 -8.74
N GLY A 395 -21.65 1.68 -9.89
CA GLY A 395 -22.93 2.13 -10.47
C GLY A 395 -22.81 3.31 -11.43
N ALA A 396 -22.44 3.02 -12.67
CA ALA A 396 -22.97 3.76 -13.81
C ALA A 396 -23.34 2.72 -14.87
N ASP A 397 -24.64 2.51 -15.03
CA ASP A 397 -25.19 1.75 -16.15
C ASP A 397 -24.60 2.28 -17.46
N THR A 398 -24.34 1.34 -18.36
CA THR A 398 -23.79 1.58 -19.69
C THR A 398 -24.54 2.69 -20.45
N PRO A 399 -23.83 3.56 -21.20
CA PRO A 399 -24.43 4.69 -21.89
C PRO A 399 -25.08 4.21 -23.19
N GLU A 400 -26.30 3.68 -23.11
CA GLU A 400 -27.13 3.44 -24.29
C GLU A 400 -28.49 4.15 -24.25
N ASN A 401 -28.84 4.84 -23.15
CA ASN A 401 -30.15 5.50 -23.00
C ASN A 401 -30.06 6.98 -22.60
N ALA A 402 -29.02 7.69 -23.01
CA ALA A 402 -28.90 9.15 -22.80
C ALA A 402 -29.52 9.95 -23.96
N ALA A 403 -30.82 9.78 -24.17
CA ALA A 403 -31.63 10.68 -24.98
C ALA A 403 -32.97 10.91 -24.27
N ALA A 404 -33.36 12.18 -24.15
CA ALA A 404 -34.38 12.74 -23.25
C ALA A 404 -33.86 12.84 -21.80
N THR A 405 -33.85 14.00 -21.14
CA THR A 405 -34.84 15.08 -21.22
C THR A 405 -34.19 16.38 -20.73
N SER A 406 -34.40 17.47 -21.46
CA SER A 406 -34.04 18.83 -21.04
C SER A 406 -35.01 19.36 -19.98
N SER A 407 -34.47 20.25 -19.13
CA SER A 407 -35.12 21.41 -18.49
C SER A 407 -36.39 21.22 -17.63
N ALA A 408 -36.26 21.42 -16.31
CA ALA A 408 -37.21 22.20 -15.50
C ALA A 408 -36.65 22.50 -14.09
N GLU A 409 -36.72 23.80 -13.75
CA GLU A 409 -36.76 24.51 -12.46
C GLU A 409 -36.58 23.84 -11.08
N LYS A 410 -35.95 24.65 -10.21
CA LYS A 410 -35.77 24.53 -8.75
C LYS A 410 -37.06 24.16 -8.00
N LEU A 411 -37.00 23.06 -7.24
CA LEU A 411 -37.63 22.90 -5.93
C LEU A 411 -36.88 21.81 -5.16
N LEU A 412 -36.26 22.16 -4.02
CA LEU A 412 -35.57 21.22 -3.14
C LEU A 412 -36.63 20.44 -2.37
N LYS A 413 -36.80 19.15 -2.71
CA LYS A 413 -37.59 18.20 -1.92
C LYS A 413 -36.91 17.98 -0.56
N THR A 414 -37.70 18.03 0.49
CA THR A 414 -37.36 18.10 1.92
C THR A 414 -36.56 16.94 2.52
N ASP A 415 -36.02 16.03 1.71
CA ASP A 415 -35.33 14.83 2.19
C ASP A 415 -33.82 14.78 1.87
N ASP A 416 -33.29 15.75 1.11
CA ASP A 416 -31.84 15.82 0.82
C ASP A 416 -31.10 16.75 1.78
N LEU A 417 -30.72 16.22 2.94
CA LEU A 417 -29.88 16.91 3.93
C LEU A 417 -28.37 16.72 3.68
N SER A 418 -27.97 16.14 2.54
CA SER A 418 -26.56 15.86 2.24
C SER A 418 -25.72 17.14 2.10
N ALA A 419 -26.34 18.22 1.63
CA ALA A 419 -25.70 19.51 1.41
C ALA A 419 -25.56 20.40 2.67
N LEU A 420 -26.28 20.09 3.77
CA LEU A 420 -26.32 20.93 4.97
C LEU A 420 -25.29 20.48 6.03
N ARG A 421 -24.72 21.45 6.75
CA ARG A 421 -23.67 21.24 7.77
C ARG A 421 -24.27 20.95 9.16
N GLU A 422 -23.49 20.32 10.03
CA GLU A 422 -23.88 20.05 11.41
C GLU A 422 -24.23 21.35 12.16
N GLY A 423 -25.41 21.42 12.78
CA GLY A 423 -25.88 22.59 13.53
C GLY A 423 -26.55 23.69 12.71
N GLU A 424 -26.61 23.56 11.37
CA GLU A 424 -27.28 24.51 10.48
C GLU A 424 -28.80 24.50 10.70
N ILE A 425 -29.45 25.68 10.67
CA ILE A 425 -30.89 25.82 10.90
C ILE A 425 -31.59 25.93 9.54
N PHE A 426 -32.33 24.90 9.14
CA PHE A 426 -33.13 24.91 7.92
C PHE A 426 -34.60 25.15 8.24
N VAL A 427 -35.33 25.73 7.29
CA VAL A 427 -36.76 26.06 7.43
C VAL A 427 -37.53 25.25 6.42
N ASP A 428 -38.54 24.52 6.87
CA ASP A 428 -39.37 23.71 5.97
C ASP A 428 -40.36 24.57 5.16
N GLU A 429 -41.06 23.92 4.23
CA GLU A 429 -42.08 24.52 3.35
C GLU A 429 -43.25 25.16 4.11
N HIS A 430 -43.40 24.86 5.40
CA HIS A 430 -44.43 25.38 6.29
C HIS A 430 -43.87 26.46 7.26
N GLY A 431 -42.62 26.89 7.08
CA GLY A 431 -42.00 27.99 7.83
C GLY A 431 -41.41 27.60 9.19
N LYS A 432 -41.32 26.30 9.51
CA LYS A 432 -40.82 25.82 10.81
C LYS A 432 -39.32 25.55 10.75
N LYS A 433 -38.58 26.00 11.78
CA LYS A 433 -37.11 25.95 11.82
C LYS A 433 -36.62 24.69 12.53
N TYR A 434 -35.67 23.97 11.93
CA TYR A 434 -35.04 22.76 12.48
C TYR A 434 -33.52 22.86 12.43
N ARG A 435 -32.85 22.35 13.46
CA ARG A 435 -31.37 22.32 13.53
C ARG A 435 -30.85 20.94 13.12
N VAL A 436 -29.96 20.89 12.13
CA VAL A 436 -29.37 19.66 11.58
C VAL A 436 -28.45 18.99 12.62
N LYS A 437 -28.61 17.67 12.84
CA LYS A 437 -27.71 16.83 13.66
C LYS A 437 -27.31 15.52 12.95
N LYS A 438 -26.02 15.18 12.91
CA LYS A 438 -25.39 14.01 12.27
C LYS A 438 -24.58 13.27 13.34
N THR A 439 -25.16 12.23 13.94
CA THR A 439 -24.48 11.41 14.97
C THR A 439 -24.13 10.02 14.45
N ILE A 440 -22.88 9.60 14.68
CA ILE A 440 -22.39 8.23 14.52
C ILE A 440 -22.63 7.49 15.84
N MET A 441 -23.56 6.53 15.87
CA MET A 441 -23.74 5.63 17.02
C MET A 441 -23.56 4.16 16.63
N PRO A 442 -23.13 3.29 17.57
CA PRO A 442 -22.94 1.85 17.33
C PRO A 442 -24.21 1.15 16.83
N HIS A 443 -24.04 0.03 16.11
CA HIS A 443 -25.13 -0.70 15.42
C HIS A 443 -26.32 -1.09 16.31
N TYR A 444 -26.13 -1.28 17.62
CA TYR A 444 -27.22 -1.58 18.59
C TYR A 444 -28.00 -0.34 19.05
N SER A 445 -27.48 0.86 18.79
CA SER A 445 -28.14 2.14 19.06
C SER A 445 -29.00 2.61 17.88
N SER A 446 -29.14 1.79 16.84
CA SER A 446 -29.96 2.09 15.67
C SER A 446 -31.43 2.30 16.05
N ALA A 447 -31.99 1.62 17.06
CA ALA A 447 -33.35 1.90 17.51
C ALA A 447 -33.57 3.37 17.97
N GLY A 448 -32.51 4.06 18.41
CA GLY A 448 -32.58 5.37 19.07
C GLY A 448 -32.96 5.23 20.55
N PRO A 449 -32.58 6.18 21.42
CA PRO A 449 -32.99 6.15 22.82
C PRO A 449 -34.52 6.30 22.94
N HIS A 450 -35.12 5.59 23.89
CA HIS A 450 -36.56 5.64 24.19
C HIS A 450 -37.04 7.10 24.32
N GLY A 451 -38.12 7.45 23.60
CA GLY A 451 -38.67 8.80 23.61
C GLY A 451 -37.93 9.84 22.75
N MET A 452 -36.91 9.46 21.97
CA MET A 452 -36.30 10.33 20.95
C MET A 452 -36.56 9.82 19.52
N GLY A 453 -37.09 10.71 18.68
CA GLY A 453 -37.44 10.44 17.28
C GLY A 453 -38.89 10.01 17.11
N ASP A 454 -39.45 10.22 15.92
CA ASP A 454 -40.82 9.82 15.59
C ASP A 454 -40.93 8.29 15.49
N PRO A 455 -41.79 7.61 16.27
CA PRO A 455 -42.00 6.17 16.17
C PRO A 455 -42.63 5.72 14.85
N ASP A 456 -43.34 6.61 14.14
CA ASP A 456 -44.07 6.29 12.91
C ASP A 456 -43.26 6.67 11.65
N ASP A 457 -42.05 7.19 11.84
CA ASP A 457 -41.09 7.45 10.78
C ASP A 457 -40.71 6.15 10.07
N ARG A 458 -40.99 6.10 8.76
CA ARG A 458 -40.66 4.98 7.87
C ARG A 458 -39.39 5.21 7.04
N THR A 459 -38.71 6.33 7.22
CA THR A 459 -37.47 6.61 6.49
C THR A 459 -36.33 5.70 6.97
N LEU A 460 -35.49 5.28 6.02
CA LEU A 460 -34.32 4.47 6.31
C LEU A 460 -33.07 5.34 6.30
N ARG A 461 -32.25 5.20 7.34
CA ARG A 461 -30.87 5.70 7.32
C ARG A 461 -30.03 4.83 6.41
N ARG A 462 -28.96 5.40 5.88
CA ARG A 462 -28.01 4.71 5.00
C ARG A 462 -27.51 3.37 5.56
N ILE A 463 -27.17 3.33 6.84
CA ILE A 463 -26.75 2.08 7.50
C ILE A 463 -27.87 1.02 7.56
N GLU A 464 -29.14 1.45 7.63
CA GLU A 464 -30.28 0.54 7.66
C GLU A 464 -30.54 -0.06 6.28
N ALA A 465 -30.50 0.77 5.24
CA ALA A 465 -30.73 0.37 3.86
C ALA A 465 -29.59 -0.47 3.25
N ASP A 466 -28.34 -0.13 3.56
CA ASP A 466 -27.16 -0.72 2.90
C ASP A 466 -26.57 -1.89 3.68
N VAL A 467 -26.84 -2.00 4.99
CA VAL A 467 -26.19 -3.00 5.86
C VAL A 467 -27.21 -3.82 6.63
N ILE A 468 -28.11 -3.19 7.39
CA ILE A 468 -29.02 -3.93 8.31
C ILE A 468 -30.03 -4.78 7.54
N ILE A 469 -30.74 -4.19 6.56
CA ILE A 469 -31.75 -4.89 5.77
C ILE A 469 -31.11 -6.01 4.93
N PRO A 470 -30.00 -5.78 4.18
CA PRO A 470 -29.27 -6.85 3.49
C PRO A 470 -28.82 -8.00 4.39
N ASN A 471 -28.33 -7.72 5.60
CA ASN A 471 -27.92 -8.76 6.54
C ASN A 471 -29.11 -9.59 7.05
N ARG A 472 -30.26 -8.93 7.29
CA ARG A 472 -31.50 -9.62 7.66
C ARG A 472 -32.02 -10.50 6.52
N MET A 473 -32.03 -9.98 5.30
CA MET A 473 -32.38 -10.73 4.08
C MET A 473 -31.51 -11.98 3.95
N ASN A 474 -30.17 -11.84 4.02
CA ASN A 474 -29.26 -12.98 3.94
C ASN A 474 -29.53 -14.02 5.04
N LYS A 475 -29.76 -13.58 6.28
CA LYS A 475 -30.07 -14.50 7.38
C LYS A 475 -31.36 -15.29 7.13
N GLN A 476 -32.41 -14.61 6.66
CA GLN A 476 -33.71 -15.23 6.36
C GLN A 476 -33.60 -16.21 5.19
N ILE A 477 -32.92 -15.81 4.12
CA ILE A 477 -32.65 -16.66 2.95
C ILE A 477 -31.92 -17.94 3.37
N GLU A 478 -30.88 -17.82 4.20
CA GLU A 478 -30.10 -18.98 4.59
C GLU A 478 -30.84 -19.88 5.60
N GLN A 479 -31.59 -19.31 6.52
CA GLN A 479 -32.20 -20.06 7.64
C GLN A 479 -33.59 -20.61 7.33
N VAL A 480 -34.30 -20.01 6.37
CA VAL A 480 -35.69 -20.36 6.04
C VAL A 480 -35.83 -20.68 4.57
N ASP A 481 -35.61 -19.70 3.68
CA ASP A 481 -36.03 -19.83 2.27
C ASP A 481 -35.22 -20.85 1.46
N CYS A 482 -33.89 -20.84 1.62
CA CYS A 482 -32.96 -21.77 0.97
C CYS A 482 -32.39 -22.79 1.98
N LYS A 483 -33.10 -23.04 3.08
CA LYS A 483 -32.62 -23.90 4.18
C LYS A 483 -32.33 -25.32 3.72
N GLU A 484 -33.23 -25.92 2.94
CA GLU A 484 -33.08 -27.30 2.49
C GLU A 484 -31.86 -27.49 1.58
N LEU A 485 -31.67 -26.57 0.61
CA LEU A 485 -30.50 -26.55 -0.26
C LEU A 485 -29.20 -26.33 0.53
N ARG A 486 -29.24 -25.45 1.54
CA ARG A 486 -28.11 -25.23 2.45
C ARG A 486 -27.77 -26.49 3.25
N MET A 487 -28.78 -27.21 3.73
CA MET A 487 -28.58 -28.46 4.46
C MET A 487 -28.03 -29.57 3.56
N GLY A 488 -28.53 -29.68 2.32
CA GLY A 488 -27.98 -30.62 1.34
C GLY A 488 -26.51 -30.33 1.00
N LEU A 489 -26.14 -29.05 0.86
CA LEU A 489 -24.75 -28.65 0.70
C LEU A 489 -23.89 -29.03 1.93
N ILE A 490 -24.40 -28.80 3.15
CA ILE A 490 -23.69 -29.16 4.39
C ILE A 490 -23.51 -30.68 4.49
N GLU A 491 -24.52 -31.46 4.11
CA GLU A 491 -24.48 -32.92 4.13
C GLU A 491 -23.45 -33.46 3.13
N CYS A 492 -23.45 -32.94 1.89
CA CYS A 492 -22.43 -33.29 0.89
C CYS A 492 -21.02 -32.93 1.37
N LEU A 493 -20.82 -31.73 1.93
CA LEU A 493 -19.52 -31.31 2.45
C LEU A 493 -19.07 -32.16 3.66
N ARG A 494 -20.02 -32.67 4.45
CA ARG A 494 -19.75 -33.57 5.57
C ARG A 494 -19.36 -34.98 5.10
N GLU A 495 -19.92 -35.45 3.99
CA GLU A 495 -19.61 -36.75 3.38
C GLU A 495 -18.21 -36.78 2.74
N TYR A 496 -17.88 -35.78 1.91
CA TYR A 496 -16.61 -35.75 1.18
C TYR A 496 -15.47 -35.01 1.90
N GLY A 497 -15.76 -34.28 2.97
CA GLY A 497 -14.82 -33.45 3.71
C GLY A 497 -14.40 -32.18 2.94
N ALA A 498 -13.81 -31.21 3.65
CA ALA A 498 -13.58 -29.85 3.12
C ALA A 498 -12.70 -29.77 1.85
N VAL A 499 -11.78 -30.73 1.64
CA VAL A 499 -10.80 -30.68 0.53
C VAL A 499 -11.34 -31.33 -0.75
N LYS A 500 -12.03 -32.47 -0.66
CA LYS A 500 -12.65 -33.13 -1.83
C LYS A 500 -14.05 -32.60 -2.12
N GLY A 501 -14.77 -32.15 -1.09
CA GLY A 501 -16.12 -31.59 -1.19
C GLY A 501 -16.20 -30.32 -2.03
N PHE A 502 -15.13 -29.53 -2.16
CA PHE A 502 -15.15 -28.31 -2.98
C PHE A 502 -15.36 -28.61 -4.48
N ASN A 503 -14.85 -29.75 -4.96
CA ASN A 503 -15.03 -30.18 -6.35
C ASN A 503 -16.24 -31.09 -6.52
N GLN A 504 -16.55 -31.94 -5.54
CA GLN A 504 -17.63 -32.91 -5.63
C GLN A 504 -19.01 -32.30 -5.32
N CYS A 505 -19.10 -31.35 -4.39
CA CYS A 505 -20.36 -30.68 -4.00
C CYS A 505 -20.66 -29.42 -4.82
N LYS A 506 -20.09 -29.33 -6.03
CA LYS A 506 -20.21 -28.13 -6.87
C LYS A 506 -21.64 -27.93 -7.37
N ALA A 507 -22.38 -29.01 -7.59
CA ALA A 507 -23.77 -28.97 -8.03
C ALA A 507 -24.68 -28.42 -6.92
N GLU A 508 -24.52 -28.92 -5.69
CA GLU A 508 -25.25 -28.51 -4.50
C GLU A 508 -24.95 -27.05 -4.15
N LEU A 509 -23.69 -26.62 -4.30
CA LEU A 509 -23.29 -25.23 -4.11
C LEU A 509 -23.90 -24.30 -5.17
N ALA A 510 -23.97 -24.75 -6.42
CA ALA A 510 -24.59 -23.97 -7.50
C ALA A 510 -26.09 -23.74 -7.23
N LEU A 511 -26.83 -24.80 -6.87
CA LEU A 511 -28.24 -24.72 -6.53
C LEU A 511 -28.51 -23.80 -5.33
N PHE A 512 -27.68 -23.88 -4.28
CA PHE A 512 -27.80 -22.99 -3.13
C PHE A 512 -27.52 -21.52 -3.49
N ASN A 513 -26.48 -21.25 -4.28
CA ASN A 513 -26.14 -19.89 -4.70
C ASN A 513 -27.19 -19.29 -5.64
N GLU A 514 -27.80 -20.10 -6.51
CA GLU A 514 -28.90 -19.68 -7.38
C GLU A 514 -30.13 -19.28 -6.56
N CYS A 515 -30.58 -20.13 -5.63
CA CYS A 515 -31.66 -19.79 -4.69
C CYS A 515 -31.35 -18.51 -3.90
N LYS A 516 -30.11 -18.37 -3.42
CA LYS A 516 -29.68 -17.19 -2.66
C LYS A 516 -29.75 -15.91 -3.50
N ALA A 517 -29.28 -15.96 -4.74
CA ALA A 517 -29.31 -14.82 -5.64
C ALA A 517 -30.75 -14.43 -6.01
N GLU A 518 -31.58 -15.39 -6.38
CA GLU A 518 -32.99 -15.17 -6.74
C GLU A 518 -33.76 -14.48 -5.60
N ARG A 519 -33.64 -15.02 -4.37
CA ARG A 519 -34.32 -14.45 -3.20
C ARG A 519 -33.75 -13.10 -2.77
N PHE A 520 -32.44 -12.88 -2.92
CA PHE A 520 -31.84 -11.61 -2.51
C PHE A 520 -32.21 -10.45 -3.44
N HIS A 521 -32.48 -10.73 -4.71
CA HIS A 521 -32.90 -9.73 -5.71
C HIS A 521 -34.42 -9.54 -5.79
N ASP A 522 -35.22 -10.32 -5.07
CA ASP A 522 -36.67 -10.14 -4.98
C ASP A 522 -37.03 -8.82 -4.25
N ILE A 523 -37.62 -7.89 -5.00
CA ILE A 523 -38.04 -6.56 -4.52
C ILE A 523 -39.12 -6.69 -3.44
N GLY A 524 -40.06 -7.63 -3.59
CA GLY A 524 -41.13 -7.86 -2.61
C GLY A 524 -40.59 -8.46 -1.31
N PHE A 525 -39.58 -9.34 -1.41
CA PHE A 525 -38.86 -9.84 -0.25
C PHE A 525 -38.12 -8.72 0.50
N ARG A 526 -37.40 -7.85 -0.22
CA ARG A 526 -36.72 -6.69 0.38
C ARG A 526 -37.70 -5.75 1.08
N GLN A 527 -38.87 -5.48 0.48
CA GLN A 527 -39.91 -4.64 1.08
C GLN A 527 -40.44 -5.24 2.39
N ARG A 528 -40.78 -6.53 2.41
CA ARG A 528 -41.23 -7.22 3.62
C ARG A 528 -40.19 -7.19 4.74
N MET A 529 -38.93 -7.49 4.44
CA MET A 529 -37.83 -7.42 5.43
C MET A 529 -37.60 -5.99 5.96
N THR A 530 -37.84 -5.00 5.11
CA THR A 530 -37.78 -3.58 5.49
C THR A 530 -38.92 -3.22 6.44
N ASP A 531 -40.15 -3.64 6.13
CA ASP A 531 -41.32 -3.36 6.95
C ASP A 531 -41.24 -4.04 8.32
N GLU A 532 -40.78 -5.29 8.38
CA GLU A 532 -40.53 -5.98 9.65
C GLU A 532 -39.50 -5.24 10.51
N TYR A 533 -38.42 -4.76 9.90
CA TYR A 533 -37.40 -3.98 10.59
C TYR A 533 -37.96 -2.64 11.11
N LEU A 534 -38.75 -1.94 10.29
CA LEU A 534 -39.37 -0.67 10.67
C LEU A 534 -40.38 -0.85 11.81
N ALA A 535 -41.16 -1.94 11.81
CA ALA A 535 -42.06 -2.28 12.90
C ALA A 535 -41.30 -2.51 14.22
N GLU A 536 -40.23 -3.30 14.19
CA GLU A 536 -39.38 -3.51 15.37
C GLU A 536 -38.77 -2.21 15.89
N ARG A 537 -38.34 -1.33 14.98
CA ARG A 537 -37.79 -0.01 15.31
C ARG A 537 -38.84 0.90 15.94
N SER A 538 -40.05 0.92 15.39
CA SER A 538 -41.19 1.67 15.94
C SER A 538 -41.51 1.22 17.36
N GLU A 539 -41.60 -0.09 17.60
CA GLU A 539 -41.86 -0.65 18.92
C GLU A 539 -40.74 -0.35 19.91
N ALA A 540 -39.48 -0.41 19.47
CA ALA A 540 -38.34 -0.07 20.32
C ALA A 540 -38.34 1.42 20.70
N ARG A 541 -38.75 2.32 19.79
CA ARG A 541 -38.92 3.75 20.10
C ARG A 541 -40.05 4.00 21.10
N ARG A 542 -41.14 3.23 21.01
CA ARG A 542 -42.33 3.33 21.89
C ARG A 542 -42.14 2.73 23.28
N THR A 543 -41.38 1.65 23.40
CA THR A 543 -41.25 0.87 24.65
C THR A 543 -39.88 0.96 25.29
N GLY A 544 -38.86 1.36 24.52
CA GLY A 544 -37.48 1.46 24.98
C GLY A 544 -36.77 0.12 25.12
N MET A 545 -37.46 -0.96 24.77
CA MET A 545 -36.96 -2.34 24.84
C MET A 545 -36.72 -2.88 23.45
N THR A 546 -35.66 -3.65 23.27
CA THR A 546 -35.41 -4.42 22.06
C THR A 546 -36.35 -5.63 21.97
N THR A 547 -36.51 -6.19 20.77
CA THR A 547 -37.32 -7.40 20.52
C THR A 547 -36.91 -8.58 21.42
N LYS A 548 -35.60 -8.69 21.75
CA LYS A 548 -35.08 -9.74 22.64
C LYS A 548 -35.45 -9.50 24.10
N GLU A 549 -35.41 -8.25 24.55
CA GLU A 549 -35.77 -7.86 25.91
C GLU A 549 -37.28 -8.03 26.14
N ARG A 550 -38.11 -7.65 25.17
CA ARG A 550 -39.56 -7.90 25.23
C ARG A 550 -39.89 -9.38 25.35
N ARG A 551 -39.30 -10.23 24.49
CA ARG A 551 -39.48 -11.70 24.59
C ARG A 551 -38.98 -12.27 25.93
N LEU A 552 -37.91 -11.70 26.48
CA LEU A 552 -37.40 -12.10 27.79
C LEU A 552 -38.36 -11.70 28.92
N GLU A 553 -38.99 -10.54 28.82
CA GLU A 553 -39.99 -10.06 29.77
C GLU A 553 -41.28 -10.87 29.69
N GLU A 554 -41.78 -11.14 28.47
CA GLU A 554 -42.89 -12.07 28.22
C GLU A 554 -42.59 -13.45 28.81
N PHE A 555 -41.38 -13.98 28.60
CA PHE A 555 -40.96 -15.26 29.18
C PHE A 555 -40.91 -15.21 30.71
N ARG A 556 -40.42 -14.11 31.30
CA ARG A 556 -40.41 -13.92 32.76
C ARG A 556 -41.83 -13.86 33.33
N GLN A 557 -42.74 -13.15 32.66
CA GLN A 557 -44.15 -13.08 33.04
C GLN A 557 -44.83 -14.44 32.91
N TRP A 558 -44.60 -15.16 31.81
CA TRP A 558 -45.09 -16.51 31.59
C TRP A 558 -44.58 -17.48 32.67
N LYS A 559 -43.29 -17.41 33.02
CA LYS A 559 -42.67 -18.24 34.07
C LYS A 559 -43.21 -17.90 35.46
N ALA A 560 -43.49 -16.63 35.74
CA ALA A 560 -44.14 -16.21 36.98
C ALA A 560 -45.58 -16.74 37.10
N GLN A 561 -46.29 -16.90 35.97
CA GLN A 561 -47.63 -17.47 35.92
C GLN A 561 -47.65 -19.01 35.89
N ASN A 562 -46.52 -19.66 35.56
CA ASN A 562 -46.38 -21.11 35.47
C ASN A 562 -45.16 -21.61 36.26
N PRO A 563 -45.15 -21.47 37.61
CA PRO A 563 -43.97 -21.75 38.43
C PRO A 563 -43.52 -23.23 38.46
N GLU A 564 -44.37 -24.16 38.01
CA GLU A 564 -44.08 -25.60 37.98
C GLU A 564 -43.57 -26.14 36.62
N LYS A 565 -43.41 -25.28 35.61
CA LYS A 565 -42.80 -25.60 34.32
C LYS A 565 -41.48 -24.83 34.16
#